data_AF-A0AAD9IQE1-F1
#
_entry.id   AF-A0AAD9IQE1-F1
#
_cell.length_a   1.000
_cell.length_b   1.000
_cell.length_c   1.000
_cell.angle_alpha   90.00
_cell.angle_beta   90.00
_cell.angle_gamma   90.00
#
_symmetry.space_group_name_H-M   'P 1'
#
loop_
_entity.id
_entity.type
_entity.pdbx_description
1 polymer ?
#
loop_
_entity_poly.entity_id
_entity_poly.type
_entity_poly.pdbx_seq_one_letter_code
_entity_poly.pdbx_strand_id
1 'polypeptide(L)' 'MMTFGGSTDPCAQCSLSSIGQLGQEENKRYTAALMEKINRELKIPVNRMYLSFQDMSRANCGWNGSTFA' A
#
# COMPACT_ATOMS: atom_id res chain seq x y z
N MET A 1 9.95 12.93 -10.44
CA MET A 1 10.52 13.17 -9.10
C MET A 1 9.39 13.12 -8.09
N MET A 2 9.55 12.45 -6.95
CA MET A 2 8.53 12.42 -5.89
C MET A 2 8.80 13.54 -4.88
N THR A 3 7.74 14.17 -4.40
CA THR A 3 7.80 15.17 -3.32
C THR A 3 6.73 14.87 -2.29
N PHE A 4 7.05 15.03 -1.01
CA PHE A 4 6.08 14.89 0.08
C PHE A 4 6.17 16.13 0.98
N GLY A 5 5.06 16.86 1.08
CA GLY A 5 5.02 18.15 1.77
C GLY A 5 5.97 19.20 1.17
N GLY A 6 6.19 19.17 -0.15
CA GLY A 6 7.10 20.09 -0.85
C GLY A 6 8.60 19.74 -0.75
N SER A 7 9.00 18.79 0.10
CA SER A 7 10.38 18.29 0.19
C SER A 7 10.61 17.08 -0.73
N THR A 8 11.80 17.03 -1.33
CA THR A 8 12.34 15.90 -2.12
C THR A 8 13.09 14.86 -1.27
N ASP A 9 13.13 15.02 0.05
CA ASP A 9 13.67 13.99 0.95
C ASP A 9 12.95 12.65 0.73
N PRO A 10 13.60 11.50 1.01
CA PRO A 10 13.02 10.18 0.79
C PRO A 10 11.57 10.07 1.28
N CYS A 11 10.69 9.58 0.42
CA CYS A 11 9.26 9.39 0.68
C CYS A 11 8.74 8.20 -0.13
N ALA A 12 7.58 7.68 0.24
CA ALA A 12 6.95 6.54 -0.45
C ALA A 12 5.46 6.77 -0.71
N GLN A 13 4.99 6.24 -1.83
CA GLN A 13 3.58 6.07 -2.15
C GLN A 13 3.36 4.58 -2.41
N CYS A 14 2.52 3.95 -1.61
CA CYS A 14 2.26 2.52 -1.66
C CYS A 14 0.77 2.27 -1.93
N SER A 15 0.48 1.14 -2.57
CA SER A 15 -0.87 0.64 -2.77
C SER A 15 -0.92 -0.85 -2.40
N LEU A 16 -1.91 -1.24 -1.59
CA LEU A 16 -2.23 -2.63 -1.32
C LEU A 16 -3.61 -2.94 -1.91
N SER A 17 -3.62 -3.83 -2.90
CA SER A 17 -4.86 -4.34 -3.51
C SER A 17 -5.03 -5.81 -3.14
N SER A 18 -6.24 -6.19 -2.75
CA SER A 18 -6.58 -7.57 -2.38
C SER A 18 -8.02 -7.88 -2.77
N ILE A 19 -8.33 -9.16 -2.99
CA ILE A 19 -9.71 -9.63 -3.12
C ILE A 19 -10.22 -9.96 -1.72
N GLY A 20 -10.91 -9.00 -1.08
CA GLY A 20 -11.27 -9.08 0.32
C GLY A 20 -10.06 -8.99 1.26
N GLN A 21 -10.28 -9.30 2.55
CA GLN A 21 -9.29 -9.18 3.63
C GLN A 21 -8.74 -7.75 3.82
N LEU A 22 -9.51 -6.73 3.39
CA LEU A 22 -9.26 -5.33 3.70
C LEU A 22 -10.43 -4.80 4.52
N GLY A 23 -10.13 -3.93 5.48
CA GLY A 23 -11.07 -3.48 6.49
C GLY A 23 -10.40 -2.55 7.49
N GLN A 24 -11.17 -1.96 8.41
CA GLN A 24 -10.65 -0.93 9.30
C GLN A 24 -9.46 -1.44 10.15
N GLU A 25 -9.58 -2.64 10.72
CA GLU A 25 -8.55 -3.20 11.60
C GLU A 25 -7.41 -3.84 10.80
N GLU A 26 -7.72 -4.51 9.69
CA GLU A 26 -6.76 -5.06 8.76
C GLU A 26 -5.84 -3.96 8.20
N ASN A 27 -6.43 -2.86 7.74
CA ASN A 27 -5.70 -1.74 7.14
C ASN A 27 -4.76 -1.07 8.15
N LYS A 28 -5.17 -0.92 9.42
CA LYS A 28 -4.29 -0.41 10.50
C LYS A 28 -3.09 -1.35 10.69
N ARG A 29 -3.33 -2.66 10.79
CA ARG A 29 -2.28 -3.68 10.95
C ARG A 29 -1.31 -3.69 9.76
N TYR A 30 -1.83 -3.65 8.53
CA TYR A 30 -1.02 -3.64 7.32
C TYR A 30 -0.21 -2.35 7.19
N THR A 31 -0.80 -1.20 7.52
CA THR A 31 -0.11 0.09 7.53
C THR A 31 1.12 0.03 8.45
N ALA A 32 0.94 -0.42 9.69
CA ALA A 32 2.04 -0.53 10.65
C ALA A 32 3.15 -1.45 10.14
N ALA A 33 2.80 -2.68 9.73
CA ALA A 33 3.78 -3.68 9.30
C ALA A 33 4.54 -3.28 8.03
N LEU A 34 3.84 -2.73 7.03
CA LEU A 34 4.45 -2.34 5.76
C LEU A 34 5.33 -1.11 5.91
N MET A 35 4.87 -0.08 6.61
CA MET A 35 5.67 1.14 6.81
C MET A 35 6.90 0.87 7.67
N GLU A 36 6.80 0.02 8.70
CA GLU A 36 7.95 -0.41 9.49
C GLU A 36 8.98 -1.15 8.63
N LYS A 37 8.53 -2.08 7.78
CA LYS A 37 9.42 -2.80 6.86
C LYS A 37 10.09 -1.84 5.88
N ILE A 38 9.35 -0.93 5.26
CA ILE A 38 9.89 0.07 4.32
C ILE A 38 10.91 0.97 5.03
N ASN A 39 10.62 1.40 6.25
CA ASN A 39 11.55 2.19 7.04
C ASN A 39 12.86 1.44 7.31
N ARG A 40 12.77 0.16 7.73
CA ARG A 40 13.95 -0.64 8.04
C ARG A 40 14.83 -0.89 6.82
N GLU A 41 14.24 -1.31 5.70
CA GLU A 41 14.98 -1.73 4.50
C GLU A 41 15.42 -0.53 3.64
N LEU A 42 14.56 0.48 3.48
CA LEU A 42 14.77 1.59 2.54
C LEU A 42 15.09 2.92 3.23
N LYS A 43 15.06 2.96 4.57
CA LYS A 43 15.35 4.16 5.38
C LYS A 43 14.43 5.36 5.11
N ILE A 44 13.23 5.10 4.59
CA ILE A 44 12.21 6.13 4.39
C ILE A 44 11.47 6.37 5.72
N PRO A 45 11.32 7.62 6.20
CA PRO A 45 10.58 7.91 7.43
C PRO A 45 9.10 7.53 7.34
N VAL A 46 8.54 6.92 8.40
CA VAL A 46 7.12 6.46 8.44
C VAL A 46 6.13 7.60 8.20
N ASN A 47 6.45 8.81 8.67
CA ASN A 47 5.62 10.02 8.47
C ASN A 47 5.70 10.62 7.05
N ARG A 48 6.46 10.01 6.13
CA ARG A 48 6.60 10.42 4.72
C ARG A 48 6.12 9.34 3.76
N MET A 49 5.11 8.57 4.19
CA MET A 49 4.55 7.48 3.42
C MET A 49 3.02 7.59 3.36
N TYR A 50 2.44 7.32 2.21
CA TYR A 50 1.03 7.02 2.08
C TYR A 50 0.83 5.57 1.64
N LEU A 51 -0.15 4.88 2.22
CA LEU A 51 -0.59 3.56 1.80
C LEU A 51 -2.08 3.63 1.46
N SER A 52 -2.42 3.42 0.20
CA SER A 52 -3.80 3.27 -0.24
C SER A 52 -4.22 1.80 -0.25
N PHE A 53 -5.49 1.55 0.03
CA PHE A 53 -6.09 0.22 0.03
C PHE A 53 -7.14 0.13 -1.06
N GLN A 54 -7.14 -0.97 -1.81
CA GLN A 54 -8.14 -1.26 -2.83
C GLN A 54 -8.72 -2.65 -2.61
N ASP A 55 -9.94 -2.70 -2.09
CA ASP A 55 -10.71 -3.94 -2.00
C ASP A 55 -11.31 -4.25 -3.38
N MET A 56 -10.74 -5.26 -4.02
CA MET A 56 -11.10 -5.66 -5.38
C MET A 56 -12.18 -6.74 -5.34
N SER A 57 -13.23 -6.55 -6.13
CA SER A 57 -14.11 -7.66 -6.46
C SER A 57 -13.36 -8.69 -7.32
N ARG A 58 -13.80 -9.95 -7.29
CA ARG A 58 -13.22 -11.04 -8.10
C ARG A 58 -13.20 -10.73 -9.60
N ALA A 59 -14.27 -10.12 -10.11
CA ALA A 59 -14.40 -9.74 -11.52
C ALA A 59 -13.43 -8.62 -11.93
N ASN A 60 -12.98 -7.80 -10.97
CA ASN A 60 -12.07 -6.68 -11.23
C ASN A 60 -10.58 -7.08 -11.09
N CYS A 61 -10.29 -8.36 -10.90
CA CYS A 61 -8.93 -8.87 -10.81
C CYS A 61 -8.70 -9.92 -11.90
N GLY A 62 -7.96 -9.52 -12.93
CA GLY A 62 -7.57 -10.39 -14.05
C GLY A 62 -6.42 -11.31 -13.67
N TRP A 63 -6.53 -12.60 -14.03
CA TRP A 63 -5.48 -13.59 -13.80
C TRP A 63 -5.61 -14.76 -14.78
N ASN A 64 -4.46 -15.20 -15.31
CA ASN A 64 -4.34 -16.39 -16.16
C ASN A 64 -5.34 -16.46 -17.34
N GLY A 65 -5.50 -15.34 -18.07
CA GLY A 65 -6.40 -15.26 -19.23
C GLY A 65 -7.90 -15.14 -18.91
N SER A 66 -8.26 -15.04 -17.62
CA SER A 66 -9.63 -14.81 -17.16
C SER A 66 -9.63 -13.75 -16.03
N THR A 67 -10.70 -13.70 -15.25
CA THR A 67 -10.77 -13.02 -13.96
C THR A 67 -10.87 -14.04 -12.84
N PHE A 68 -10.86 -13.58 -11.59
CA PHE A 68 -11.19 -14.46 -10.46
C PHE A 68 -12.70 -14.72 -10.34
N ALA A 69 -13.57 -14.05 -11.10
CA ALA A 69 -14.99 -14.38 -11.16
C ALA A 69 -15.26 -15.57 -12.08
#